data_AF-A0A924PX13-F1
#
_entry.id   AF-A0A924PX13-F1
#
_cell.length_a   1.000
_cell.length_b   1.000
_cell.length_c   1.000
_cell.angle_alpha   90.00
_cell.angle_beta   90.00
_cell.angle_gamma   90.00
#
_symmetry.space_group_name_H-M   'P 1'
#
loop_
_entity.id
_entity.type
_entity.pdbx_description
1 polymer ?
#
loop_
_entity_poly.entity_id
_entity_poly.type
_entity_poly.pdbx_seq_one_letter_code
_entity_poly.pdbx_strand_id
1 'polypeptide(L)'
;HEIAGVVEEAAANVSRVKAGDRVAVSPSRPCGQCEYCQQGLQNHCLDMRYYGSAMRMPHVQGAFRQQIVCDATQAHALADSLSDGEGALAEPLSVALHAVRRAGLLLGKHVLVTGCGPIGALIVIAARRAGAAHIVVTDISDFTLRSALKVGADQTINMTQQPDGLADFSTNKGRFDVLFEASGNERALRGALDALRPRGIIVQVGLGGDMTLPLNTIVAKEFDLRGAFRFHEEFAMAVELLNKGLVDVKPLISATLPFRDSGRAFALAADRSQAMKVLLDFD
;
A
#
# COMPACT_ATOMS: atom_id res chain seq x y z
N HIS A 1 5.46 7.42 -9.09
CA HIS A 1 4.14 8.08 -9.08
C HIS A 1 3.74 8.46 -7.66
N GLU A 2 4.69 8.53 -6.74
CA GLU A 2 4.47 8.77 -5.33
C GLU A 2 5.34 9.99 -5.03
N ILE A 3 4.72 11.15 -4.84
CA ILE A 3 5.44 12.42 -4.76
C ILE A 3 4.82 13.32 -3.69
N ALA A 4 5.68 14.14 -3.12
CA ALA A 4 5.31 15.37 -2.45
C ALA A 4 6.19 16.50 -2.99
N GLY A 5 5.81 17.74 -2.75
CA GLY A 5 6.58 18.91 -3.14
C GLY A 5 5.92 20.21 -2.67
N VAL A 6 6.45 21.34 -3.12
CA VAL A 6 5.97 22.67 -2.78
C VAL A 6 5.18 23.24 -3.96
N VAL A 7 4.06 23.88 -3.68
CA VAL A 7 3.30 24.64 -4.68
C VAL A 7 4.11 25.89 -5.06
N GLU A 8 4.56 25.96 -6.31
CA GLU A 8 5.24 27.15 -6.84
C GLU A 8 4.22 28.24 -7.22
N GLU A 9 3.18 27.86 -7.96
CA GLU A 9 2.10 28.75 -8.40
C GLU A 9 0.75 28.02 -8.34
N ALA A 10 -0.30 28.74 -7.94
CA ALA A 10 -1.68 28.26 -7.99
C ALA A 10 -2.49 29.12 -8.98
N ALA A 11 -3.34 28.48 -9.79
CA ALA A 11 -4.24 29.19 -10.69
C ALA A 11 -5.20 30.10 -9.90
N ALA A 12 -5.61 31.24 -10.49
CA ALA A 12 -6.40 32.26 -9.80
C ALA A 12 -7.74 31.77 -9.20
N ASN A 13 -8.31 30.69 -9.74
CA ASN A 13 -9.56 30.08 -9.27
C ASN A 13 -9.35 28.93 -8.25
N VAL A 14 -8.11 28.66 -7.83
CA VAL A 14 -7.78 27.62 -6.85
C VAL A 14 -7.60 28.26 -5.47
N SER A 15 -8.40 27.81 -4.50
CA SER A 15 -8.32 28.27 -3.10
C SER A 15 -7.86 27.21 -2.11
N ARG A 16 -7.75 25.94 -2.53
CA ARG A 16 -7.39 24.80 -1.66
C ARG A 16 -5.91 24.80 -1.24
N VAL A 17 -5.05 25.37 -2.07
CA VAL A 17 -3.60 25.48 -1.88
C VAL A 17 -3.12 26.81 -2.42
N LYS A 18 -2.00 27.32 -1.91
CA LYS A 18 -1.33 28.54 -2.35
C LYS A 18 0.17 28.30 -2.53
N ALA A 19 0.85 29.24 -3.19
CA ALA A 19 2.30 29.23 -3.31
C ALA A 19 2.96 29.09 -1.92
N GLY A 20 3.95 28.19 -1.83
CA GLY A 20 4.66 27.84 -0.60
C GLY A 20 4.03 26.69 0.20
N ASP A 21 2.80 26.29 -0.06
CA ASP A 21 2.20 25.13 0.62
C ASP A 21 2.93 23.84 0.21
N ARG A 22 3.25 23.01 1.19
CA ARG A 22 3.75 21.65 0.95
C ARG A 22 2.57 20.71 0.72
N VAL A 23 2.64 19.87 -0.31
CA VAL A 23 1.55 18.99 -0.72
C VAL A 23 2.04 17.59 -1.08
N ALA A 24 1.27 16.58 -0.71
CA ALA A 24 1.32 15.27 -1.36
C ALA A 24 0.38 15.27 -2.56
N VAL A 25 0.80 14.64 -3.67
CA VAL A 25 0.04 14.67 -4.92
C VAL A 25 -0.51 13.29 -5.27
N SER A 26 -1.83 13.16 -5.32
CA SER A 26 -2.49 11.94 -5.78
C SER A 26 -2.15 11.70 -7.26
N PRO A 27 -1.65 10.52 -7.65
CA PRO A 27 -1.32 10.23 -9.04
C PRO A 27 -2.54 9.97 -9.93
N SER A 28 -3.73 9.87 -9.32
CA SER A 28 -4.97 9.45 -9.97
C SER A 28 -5.74 10.63 -10.56
N ARG A 29 -6.05 10.56 -11.86
CA ARG A 29 -6.95 11.49 -12.57
C ARG A 29 -8.05 10.71 -13.27
N PRO A 30 -9.14 10.36 -12.55
CA PRO A 30 -10.32 9.76 -13.16
C PRO A 30 -11.05 10.78 -14.05
N CYS A 31 -11.87 10.32 -14.99
CA CYS A 31 -12.63 11.21 -15.89
C CYS A 31 -13.84 11.88 -15.22
N GLY A 32 -14.26 11.41 -14.04
CA GLY A 32 -15.40 11.97 -13.31
C GLY A 32 -16.78 11.65 -13.90
N GLN A 33 -16.89 11.15 -15.13
CA GLN A 33 -18.16 11.03 -15.85
C GLN A 33 -18.60 9.61 -16.21
N CYS A 34 -17.71 8.61 -16.18
CA CYS A 34 -18.11 7.23 -16.48
C CYS A 34 -18.92 6.59 -15.35
N GLU A 35 -19.59 5.48 -15.62
CA GLU A 35 -20.44 4.77 -14.64
C GLU A 35 -19.72 4.50 -13.31
N TYR A 36 -18.48 4.01 -13.36
CA TYR A 36 -17.70 3.73 -12.16
C TYR A 36 -17.36 5.00 -11.38
N CYS A 37 -17.04 6.11 -12.06
CA CYS A 37 -16.80 7.38 -11.37
C CYS A 37 -18.08 7.88 -10.68
N GLN A 38 -19.24 7.74 -11.33
CA GLN A 38 -20.53 8.15 -10.79
C GLN A 38 -20.99 7.27 -9.61
N GLN A 39 -20.49 6.04 -9.52
CA GLN A 39 -20.71 5.14 -8.39
C GLN A 39 -19.70 5.33 -7.24
N GLY A 40 -18.74 6.25 -7.35
CA GLY A 40 -17.66 6.42 -6.36
C GLY A 40 -16.56 5.34 -6.45
N LEU A 41 -16.43 4.68 -7.60
CA LEU A 41 -15.42 3.67 -7.91
C LEU A 41 -14.38 4.23 -8.89
N GLN A 42 -13.84 5.40 -8.60
CA GLN A 42 -12.95 6.13 -9.52
C GLN A 42 -11.66 5.36 -9.84
N ASN A 43 -11.19 4.48 -8.95
CA ASN A 43 -10.07 3.57 -9.22
C ASN A 43 -10.35 2.59 -10.38
N HIS A 44 -11.62 2.35 -10.71
CA HIS A 44 -12.10 1.57 -11.86
C HIS A 44 -12.53 2.44 -13.06
N CYS A 45 -12.17 3.73 -13.07
CA CYS A 45 -12.51 4.63 -14.17
C CYS A 45 -12.02 4.11 -15.54
N LEU A 46 -12.92 4.13 -16.53
CA LEU A 46 -12.64 3.74 -17.91
C LEU A 46 -11.55 4.63 -18.56
N ASP A 47 -11.51 5.92 -18.22
CA ASP A 47 -10.51 6.87 -18.69
C ASP A 47 -9.54 7.39 -17.61
N MET A 48 -9.18 6.54 -16.64
CA MET A 48 -8.15 6.79 -15.64
C MET A 48 -6.78 7.20 -16.21
N ARG A 49 -6.32 8.42 -15.96
CA ARG A 49 -4.91 8.81 -16.18
C ARG A 49 -4.13 8.68 -14.86
N TYR A 50 -3.17 7.77 -14.80
CA TYR A 50 -2.35 7.52 -13.61
C TYR A 50 -0.88 7.85 -13.89
N TYR A 51 -0.21 8.61 -13.03
CA TYR A 51 1.19 8.99 -13.26
C TYR A 51 2.11 7.78 -13.51
N GLY A 52 2.99 7.90 -14.51
CA GLY A 52 3.99 6.89 -14.85
C GLY A 52 3.40 5.55 -15.30
N SER A 53 2.22 5.55 -15.90
CA SER A 53 1.53 4.35 -16.35
C SER A 53 1.56 4.23 -17.88
N ALA A 54 2.02 3.07 -18.36
CA ALA A 54 2.03 2.70 -19.77
C ALA A 54 0.72 2.08 -20.26
N MET A 55 -0.35 2.09 -19.46
CA MET A 55 -1.64 1.46 -19.78
C MET A 55 -2.36 2.08 -20.99
N ARG A 56 -2.00 3.31 -21.37
CA ARG A 56 -2.60 4.05 -22.50
C ARG A 56 -1.53 4.45 -23.51
N MET A 57 -1.98 4.78 -24.72
CA MET A 57 -1.16 5.38 -25.78
C MET A 57 -1.74 6.73 -26.20
N PRO A 58 -0.98 7.85 -26.11
CA PRO A 58 0.36 7.94 -25.51
C PRO A 58 0.35 7.65 -23.99
N HIS A 59 1.50 7.20 -23.46
CA HIS A 59 1.66 6.90 -22.04
C HIS A 59 1.43 8.14 -21.17
N VAL A 60 0.91 7.92 -19.96
CA VAL A 60 0.78 9.00 -18.96
C VAL A 60 2.13 9.22 -18.30
N GLN A 61 2.68 10.41 -18.47
CA GLN A 61 3.98 10.77 -17.94
C GLN A 61 4.03 10.65 -16.41
N GLY A 62 5.21 10.26 -15.91
CA GLY A 62 5.50 10.15 -14.49
C GLY A 62 5.79 11.50 -13.83
N ALA A 63 6.07 11.43 -12.53
CA ALA A 63 6.30 12.60 -11.70
C ALA A 63 7.75 12.71 -11.16
N PHE A 64 8.68 11.91 -11.68
CA PHE A 64 10.12 12.10 -11.41
C PHE A 64 10.66 13.23 -12.29
N ARG A 65 10.35 14.46 -11.87
CA ARG A 65 10.69 15.73 -12.52
C ARG A 65 10.61 16.85 -11.49
N GLN A 66 11.40 17.90 -11.69
CA GLN A 66 11.51 19.01 -10.73
C GLN A 66 10.24 19.89 -10.66
N GLN A 67 9.49 19.97 -11.77
CA GLN A 67 8.23 20.75 -11.84
C GLN A 67 7.15 19.94 -12.54
N ILE A 68 5.94 19.90 -12.00
CA ILE A 68 4.77 19.25 -12.61
C ILE A 68 3.52 20.09 -12.38
N VAL A 69 2.68 20.21 -13.42
CA VAL A 69 1.34 20.77 -13.29
C VAL A 69 0.38 19.62 -12.92
N CYS A 70 -0.37 19.80 -11.85
CA CYS A 70 -1.41 18.86 -11.41
C CYS A 70 -2.74 19.58 -11.19
N ASP A 71 -3.83 18.82 -11.18
CA ASP A 71 -5.14 19.35 -10.85
C ASP A 71 -5.18 19.69 -9.35
N ALA A 72 -5.86 20.77 -8.97
CA ALA A 72 -5.97 21.19 -7.56
C ALA A 72 -6.61 20.12 -6.66
N THR A 73 -7.38 19.18 -7.23
CA THR A 73 -7.96 18.04 -6.51
C THR A 73 -6.96 16.93 -6.21
N GLN A 74 -5.81 16.90 -6.90
CA GLN A 74 -4.74 15.96 -6.63
C GLN A 74 -3.83 16.43 -5.48
N ALA A 75 -3.78 17.74 -5.21
CA ALA A 75 -2.88 18.32 -4.20
C ALA A 75 -3.53 18.33 -2.81
N HIS A 76 -2.89 17.64 -1.85
CA HIS A 76 -3.31 17.56 -0.46
C HIS A 76 -2.24 18.16 0.44
N ALA A 77 -2.60 19.20 1.20
CA ALA A 77 -1.66 19.91 2.07
C ALA A 77 -1.05 19.01 3.15
N LEU A 78 0.25 19.16 3.35
CA LEU A 78 1.03 18.49 4.39
C LEU A 78 1.21 19.41 5.59
N ALA A 79 1.18 18.83 6.79
CA ALA A 79 1.52 19.55 8.01
C ALA A 79 3.03 19.81 8.08
N ASP A 80 3.41 20.94 8.70
CA ASP A 80 4.82 21.34 8.87
C ASP A 80 5.66 20.30 9.62
N SER A 81 5.02 19.46 10.45
CA SER A 81 5.66 18.39 11.21
C SER A 81 6.13 17.21 10.37
N LEU A 82 5.68 17.08 9.11
CA LEU A 82 6.05 15.98 8.22
C LEU A 82 7.20 16.39 7.30
N SER A 83 8.07 15.44 6.93
CA SER A 83 8.98 15.61 5.79
C SER A 83 8.27 15.35 4.45
N ASP A 84 8.83 15.84 3.34
CA ASP A 84 8.28 15.55 2.00
C ASP A 84 8.39 14.07 1.67
N GLY A 85 9.41 13.40 2.22
CA GLY A 85 9.53 11.95 2.12
C GLY A 85 8.33 11.23 2.74
N GLU A 86 7.90 11.62 3.95
CA GLU A 86 6.70 11.08 4.57
C GLU A 86 5.44 11.41 3.75
N GLY A 87 5.34 12.63 3.21
CA GLY A 87 4.26 13.03 2.31
C GLY A 87 4.18 12.17 1.05
N ALA A 88 5.32 11.81 0.45
CA ALA A 88 5.38 10.95 -0.73
C ALA A 88 4.84 9.54 -0.44
N LEU A 89 4.97 9.05 0.81
CA LEU A 89 4.40 7.77 1.24
C LEU A 89 2.87 7.80 1.42
N ALA A 90 2.19 8.93 1.25
CA ALA A 90 0.73 8.98 1.22
C ALA A 90 0.15 8.07 0.13
N GLU A 91 0.79 8.01 -1.05
CA GLU A 91 0.37 7.16 -2.17
C GLU A 91 0.34 5.66 -1.78
N PRO A 92 1.45 5.05 -1.34
CA PRO A 92 1.45 3.63 -1.02
C PRO A 92 0.66 3.33 0.27
N LEU A 93 0.57 4.28 1.21
CA LEU A 93 -0.32 4.15 2.38
C LEU A 93 -1.79 4.07 1.94
N SER A 94 -2.18 4.80 0.90
CA SER A 94 -3.53 4.76 0.34
C SER A 94 -3.88 3.39 -0.24
N VAL A 95 -2.91 2.72 -0.88
CA VAL A 95 -3.08 1.32 -1.35
C VAL A 95 -3.37 0.40 -0.17
N ALA A 96 -2.61 0.55 0.93
CA ALA A 96 -2.80 -0.26 2.13
C ALA A 96 -4.14 0.01 2.82
N LEU A 97 -4.56 1.27 2.93
CA LEU A 97 -5.87 1.66 3.46
C LEU A 97 -7.00 1.10 2.60
N HIS A 98 -6.87 1.14 1.28
CA HIS A 98 -7.86 0.56 0.37
C HIS A 98 -7.95 -0.95 0.57
N ALA A 99 -6.82 -1.65 0.65
CA ALA A 99 -6.79 -3.09 0.93
C ALA A 99 -7.51 -3.40 2.26
N VAL A 100 -7.19 -2.69 3.34
CA VAL A 100 -7.84 -2.84 4.64
C VAL A 100 -9.35 -2.59 4.56
N ARG A 101 -9.78 -1.55 3.83
CA ARG A 101 -11.21 -1.28 3.60
C ARG A 101 -11.90 -2.42 2.86
N ARG A 102 -11.22 -3.05 1.89
CA ARG A 102 -11.73 -4.23 1.17
C ARG A 102 -11.88 -5.48 2.06
N ALA A 103 -11.13 -5.56 3.16
CA ALA A 103 -11.33 -6.61 4.16
C ALA A 103 -12.60 -6.39 5.02
N GLY A 104 -13.03 -5.14 5.23
CA GLY A 104 -14.15 -4.79 6.11
C GLY A 104 -13.70 -4.48 7.53
N LEU A 105 -14.53 -4.78 8.53
CA LEU A 105 -14.25 -4.45 9.93
C LEU A 105 -13.10 -5.29 10.50
N LEU A 106 -12.00 -4.64 10.91
CA LEU A 106 -10.85 -5.29 11.55
C LEU A 106 -10.82 -5.20 13.07
N LEU A 107 -11.74 -4.46 13.70
CA LEU A 107 -11.78 -4.35 15.16
C LEU A 107 -11.86 -5.72 15.83
N GLY A 108 -10.86 -6.05 16.65
CA GLY A 108 -10.78 -7.32 17.37
C GLY A 108 -10.32 -8.51 16.53
N LYS A 109 -9.93 -8.30 15.26
CA LYS A 109 -9.61 -9.38 14.31
C LYS A 109 -8.15 -9.82 14.38
N HIS A 110 -7.94 -11.10 14.06
CA HIS A 110 -6.63 -11.70 13.84
C HIS A 110 -6.31 -11.64 12.35
N VAL A 111 -5.24 -10.93 12.02
CA VAL A 111 -4.83 -10.62 10.65
C VAL A 111 -3.52 -11.35 10.33
N LEU A 112 -3.46 -11.98 9.17
CA LEU A 112 -2.24 -12.49 8.56
C LEU A 112 -1.87 -11.60 7.37
N VAL A 113 -0.60 -11.20 7.27
CA VAL A 113 -0.06 -10.51 6.08
C VAL A 113 1.06 -11.38 5.51
N THR A 114 0.92 -11.81 4.25
CA THR A 114 1.98 -12.56 3.55
C THR A 114 2.73 -11.64 2.60
N GLY A 115 4.05 -11.58 2.74
CA GLY A 115 4.91 -10.59 2.09
C GLY A 115 4.93 -9.27 2.84
N CYS A 116 6.11 -8.88 3.32
CA CYS A 116 6.34 -7.67 4.09
C CYS A 116 7.27 -6.69 3.37
N GLY A 117 7.22 -6.64 2.04
CA GLY A 117 7.72 -5.47 1.31
C GLY A 117 6.99 -4.18 1.74
N PRO A 118 7.27 -3.03 1.11
CA PRO A 118 6.70 -1.74 1.51
C PRO A 118 5.18 -1.75 1.69
N ILE A 119 4.45 -2.37 0.75
CA ILE A 119 2.98 -2.48 0.82
C ILE A 119 2.53 -3.35 2.00
N GLY A 120 3.17 -4.50 2.23
CA GLY A 120 2.84 -5.36 3.38
C GLY A 120 3.05 -4.66 4.71
N ALA A 121 4.16 -3.93 4.87
CA ALA A 121 4.43 -3.13 6.06
C ALA A 121 3.42 -1.98 6.25
N LEU A 122 2.99 -1.33 5.17
CA LEU A 122 1.93 -0.32 5.23
C LEU A 122 0.56 -0.93 5.54
N ILE A 123 0.27 -2.15 5.10
CA ILE A 123 -0.93 -2.91 5.48
C ILE A 123 -0.92 -3.21 6.98
N VAL A 124 0.23 -3.53 7.58
CA VAL A 124 0.36 -3.70 9.04
C VAL A 124 -0.03 -2.42 9.76
N ILE A 125 0.48 -1.27 9.33
CA ILE A 125 0.13 0.05 9.89
C ILE A 125 -1.38 0.30 9.78
N ALA A 126 -1.94 0.13 8.58
CA ALA A 126 -3.35 0.36 8.31
C ALA A 126 -4.25 -0.61 9.10
N ALA A 127 -3.89 -1.89 9.19
CA ALA A 127 -4.64 -2.91 9.91
C ALA A 127 -4.62 -2.65 11.43
N ARG A 128 -3.45 -2.26 11.98
CA ARG A 128 -3.34 -1.85 13.39
C ARG A 128 -4.24 -0.66 13.67
N ARG A 129 -4.21 0.37 12.81
CA ARG A 129 -5.05 1.56 12.94
C ARG A 129 -6.54 1.25 12.84
N ALA A 130 -6.92 0.23 12.07
CA ALA A 130 -8.29 -0.26 11.94
C ALA A 130 -8.77 -1.15 13.11
N GLY A 131 -7.92 -1.38 14.12
CA GLY A 131 -8.29 -2.09 15.35
C GLY A 131 -8.03 -3.60 15.32
N ALA A 132 -7.20 -4.10 14.41
CA ALA A 132 -6.74 -5.48 14.45
C ALA A 132 -6.12 -5.79 15.82
N ALA A 133 -6.59 -6.87 16.45
CA ALA A 133 -6.14 -7.30 17.77
C ALA A 133 -4.77 -7.99 17.70
N HIS A 134 -4.58 -8.81 16.66
CA HIS A 134 -3.35 -9.57 16.46
C HIS A 134 -2.96 -9.56 14.99
N ILE A 135 -1.70 -9.23 14.69
CA ILE A 135 -1.15 -9.13 13.33
C ILE A 135 0.08 -10.01 13.24
N VAL A 136 -0.02 -11.08 12.45
CA VAL A 136 1.10 -11.96 12.11
C VAL A 136 1.55 -11.66 10.68
N VAL A 137 2.86 -11.60 10.47
CA VAL A 137 3.44 -11.30 9.16
C VAL A 137 4.41 -12.41 8.76
N THR A 138 4.31 -12.87 7.51
CA THR A 138 5.24 -13.85 6.95
C THR A 138 6.02 -13.25 5.78
N ASP A 139 7.29 -13.61 5.68
CA ASP A 139 8.17 -13.27 4.56
C ASP A 139 9.30 -14.31 4.50
N ILE A 140 10.17 -14.22 3.50
CA ILE A 140 11.42 -14.98 3.40
C ILE A 140 12.64 -14.17 3.87
N SER A 141 12.50 -12.85 4.03
CA SER A 141 13.58 -11.92 4.40
C SER A 141 13.46 -11.43 5.85
N ASP A 142 14.47 -11.68 6.67
CA ASP A 142 14.53 -11.13 8.04
C ASP A 142 14.62 -9.60 8.05
N PHE A 143 15.17 -9.00 6.99
CA PHE A 143 15.23 -7.54 6.86
C PHE A 143 13.82 -6.93 6.79
N THR A 144 12.94 -7.48 5.97
CA THR A 144 11.57 -6.98 5.83
C THR A 144 10.72 -7.30 7.07
N LEU A 145 10.90 -8.49 7.66
CA LEU A 145 10.22 -8.87 8.90
C LEU A 145 10.56 -7.95 10.08
N ARG A 146 11.84 -7.58 10.25
CA ARG A 146 12.23 -6.59 11.27
C ARG A 146 11.55 -5.24 11.05
N SER A 147 11.29 -4.86 9.80
CA SER A 147 10.55 -3.63 9.50
C SER A 147 9.08 -3.76 9.88
N ALA A 148 8.46 -4.93 9.67
CA ALA A 148 7.09 -5.24 10.11
C ALA A 148 6.88 -5.01 11.61
N LEU A 149 7.81 -5.52 12.44
CA LEU A 149 7.76 -5.38 13.90
C LEU A 149 7.79 -3.91 14.33
N LYS A 150 8.63 -3.10 13.69
CA LYS A 150 8.75 -1.65 13.99
C LYS A 150 7.45 -0.89 13.73
N VAL A 151 6.61 -1.38 12.81
CA VAL A 151 5.40 -0.67 12.37
C VAL A 151 4.10 -1.31 12.88
N GLY A 152 4.20 -2.28 13.79
CA GLY A 152 3.07 -2.75 14.59
C GLY A 152 2.65 -4.21 14.37
N ALA A 153 3.47 -5.04 13.72
CA ALA A 153 3.25 -6.50 13.71
C ALA A 153 3.51 -7.07 15.13
N ASP A 154 2.67 -8.01 15.58
CA ASP A 154 2.87 -8.69 16.86
C ASP A 154 3.86 -9.85 16.74
N GLN A 155 3.82 -10.55 15.61
CA GLN A 155 4.67 -11.70 15.33
C GLN A 155 5.09 -11.70 13.87
N THR A 156 6.33 -12.12 13.65
CA THR A 156 6.88 -12.33 12.31
C THR A 156 7.42 -13.74 12.15
N ILE A 157 7.25 -14.34 10.98
CA ILE A 157 7.71 -15.69 10.67
C ILE A 157 8.50 -15.66 9.37
N ASN A 158 9.75 -16.13 9.42
CA ASN A 158 10.55 -16.35 8.23
C ASN A 158 10.24 -17.72 7.63
N MET A 159 9.54 -17.77 6.51
CA MET A 159 9.09 -19.02 5.87
C MET A 159 10.22 -19.84 5.25
N THR A 160 11.41 -19.25 5.04
CA THR A 160 12.60 -20.00 4.61
C THR A 160 13.19 -20.80 5.78
N GLN A 161 13.19 -20.21 6.97
CA GLN A 161 13.76 -20.83 8.17
C GLN A 161 12.73 -21.73 8.90
N GLN A 162 11.45 -21.35 8.84
CA GLN A 162 10.33 -22.01 9.50
C GLN A 162 9.23 -22.29 8.47
N PRO A 163 9.42 -23.27 7.56
CA PRO A 163 8.45 -23.56 6.49
C PRO A 163 7.07 -23.94 7.03
N ASP A 164 7.02 -24.56 8.22
CA ASP A 164 5.78 -24.93 8.92
C ASP A 164 5.36 -23.90 9.97
N GLY A 165 5.91 -22.67 9.95
CA GLY A 165 5.67 -21.67 11.00
C GLY A 165 4.22 -21.22 11.15
N LEU A 166 3.35 -21.55 10.19
CA LEU A 166 1.90 -21.33 10.28
C LEU A 166 1.11 -22.53 10.84
N ALA A 167 1.74 -23.67 11.10
CA ALA A 167 1.04 -24.91 11.48
C ALA A 167 0.19 -24.75 12.75
N ASP A 168 0.68 -24.02 13.75
CA ASP A 168 -0.05 -23.78 14.99
C ASP A 168 -1.35 -22.98 14.76
N PHE A 169 -1.37 -22.12 13.74
CA PHE A 169 -2.54 -21.35 13.35
C PHE A 169 -3.56 -22.14 12.54
N SER A 170 -3.18 -23.30 11.99
CA SER A 170 -4.08 -24.18 11.22
C SER A 170 -4.99 -25.05 12.09
N THR A 171 -4.72 -25.09 13.40
CA THR A 171 -5.55 -25.83 14.37
C THR A 171 -7.01 -25.35 14.36
N ASN A 172 -7.99 -26.17 14.76
CA ASN A 172 -9.45 -25.91 14.67
C ASN A 172 -9.91 -25.20 13.38
N LYS A 173 -9.42 -25.66 12.21
CA LYS A 173 -9.74 -25.13 10.88
C LYS A 173 -9.23 -23.71 10.58
N GLY A 174 -8.27 -23.21 11.36
CA GLY A 174 -7.67 -21.90 11.18
C GLY A 174 -7.92 -20.93 12.35
N ARG A 175 -7.17 -19.83 12.36
CA ARG A 175 -7.20 -18.79 13.41
C ARG A 175 -7.38 -17.39 12.86
N PHE A 176 -6.89 -17.10 11.66
CA PHE A 176 -6.94 -15.76 11.09
C PHE A 176 -8.31 -15.46 10.49
N ASP A 177 -8.84 -14.29 10.82
CA ASP A 177 -10.07 -13.75 10.23
C ASP A 177 -9.83 -13.23 8.81
N VAL A 178 -8.66 -12.62 8.59
CA VAL A 178 -8.32 -11.90 7.37
C VAL A 178 -6.89 -12.23 6.97
N LEU A 179 -6.69 -12.50 5.68
CA LEU A 179 -5.39 -12.55 5.03
C LEU A 179 -5.24 -11.38 4.07
N PHE A 180 -4.14 -10.65 4.18
CA PHE A 180 -3.65 -9.77 3.13
C PHE A 180 -2.47 -10.43 2.42
N GLU A 181 -2.65 -10.76 1.15
CA GLU A 181 -1.59 -11.34 0.33
C GLU A 181 -0.92 -10.21 -0.47
N ALA A 182 0.27 -9.80 -0.04
CA ALA A 182 1.01 -8.66 -0.60
C ALA A 182 2.27 -9.07 -1.38
N SER A 183 2.61 -10.37 -1.44
CA SER A 183 3.80 -10.87 -2.13
C SER A 183 3.57 -11.11 -3.63
N GLY A 184 2.34 -11.42 -4.03
CA GLY A 184 2.03 -11.89 -5.38
C GLY A 184 2.56 -13.31 -5.64
N ASN A 185 2.85 -14.09 -4.61
CA ASN A 185 3.41 -15.43 -4.74
C ASN A 185 2.36 -16.52 -4.45
N GLU A 186 2.15 -17.43 -5.41
CA GLU A 186 1.18 -18.52 -5.27
C GLU A 186 1.43 -19.38 -4.01
N ARG A 187 2.69 -19.67 -3.67
CA ARG A 187 3.01 -20.49 -2.48
C ARG A 187 2.66 -19.77 -1.19
N ALA A 188 2.89 -18.46 -1.13
CA ALA A 188 2.53 -17.65 0.04
C ALA A 188 1.01 -17.64 0.25
N LEU A 189 0.25 -17.42 -0.83
CA LEU A 189 -1.22 -17.47 -0.79
C LEU A 189 -1.73 -18.85 -0.35
N ARG A 190 -1.29 -19.91 -1.03
CA ARG A 190 -1.72 -21.29 -0.74
C ARG A 190 -1.35 -21.74 0.66
N GLY A 191 -0.11 -21.47 1.09
CA GLY A 191 0.39 -21.86 2.40
C GLY A 191 -0.34 -21.18 3.56
N ALA A 192 -0.99 -20.04 3.31
CA ALA A 192 -1.78 -19.35 4.31
C ALA A 192 -3.20 -19.90 4.48
N LEU A 193 -3.76 -20.60 3.48
CA LEU A 193 -5.18 -20.98 3.45
C LEU A 193 -5.62 -21.83 4.65
N ASP A 194 -4.75 -22.73 5.12
CA ASP A 194 -5.08 -23.60 6.25
C ASP A 194 -5.14 -22.82 7.58
N ALA A 195 -4.37 -21.73 7.68
CA ALA A 195 -4.34 -20.85 8.84
C ALA A 195 -5.54 -19.88 8.92
N LEU A 196 -6.30 -19.68 7.83
CA LEU A 196 -7.54 -18.88 7.87
C LEU A 196 -8.70 -19.68 8.45
N ARG A 197 -9.54 -19.08 9.29
CA ARG A 197 -10.78 -19.73 9.74
C ARG A 197 -11.81 -19.86 8.60
N PRO A 198 -12.82 -20.76 8.69
CA PRO A 198 -13.94 -20.78 7.75
C PRO A 198 -14.61 -19.40 7.64
N ARG A 199 -15.03 -19.05 6.42
CA ARG A 199 -15.58 -17.73 6.05
C ARG A 199 -14.61 -16.58 6.34
N GLY A 200 -13.31 -16.89 6.28
CA GLY A 200 -12.24 -15.91 6.32
C GLY A 200 -12.18 -15.10 5.02
N ILE A 201 -11.62 -13.90 5.13
CA ILE A 201 -11.51 -12.97 4.00
C ILE A 201 -10.07 -12.96 3.51
N ILE A 202 -9.89 -13.09 2.20
CA ILE A 202 -8.59 -12.99 1.55
C ILE A 202 -8.61 -11.74 0.70
N VAL A 203 -7.73 -10.79 1.00
CA VAL A 203 -7.48 -9.61 0.18
C VAL A 203 -6.19 -9.80 -0.59
N GLN A 204 -6.31 -10.07 -1.89
CA GLN A 204 -5.19 -10.15 -2.82
C GLN A 204 -4.76 -8.75 -3.21
N VAL A 205 -3.53 -8.37 -2.87
CA VAL A 205 -2.93 -7.06 -3.15
C VAL A 205 -1.73 -7.19 -4.08
N GLY A 206 -0.86 -8.18 -3.83
CA GLY A 206 0.29 -8.47 -4.66
C GLY A 206 -0.10 -8.97 -6.05
N LEU A 207 0.62 -8.54 -7.09
CA LEU A 207 0.37 -8.96 -8.47
C LEU A 207 1.47 -9.94 -8.91
N GLY A 208 1.09 -11.18 -9.14
CA GLY A 208 2.00 -12.28 -9.51
C GLY A 208 1.80 -12.87 -10.91
N GLY A 209 0.78 -12.40 -11.65
CA GLY A 209 0.27 -13.11 -12.82
C GLY A 209 -0.71 -14.21 -12.46
N ASP A 210 -0.91 -15.17 -13.36
CA ASP A 210 -1.83 -16.28 -13.15
C ASP A 210 -1.33 -17.22 -12.06
N MET A 211 -2.27 -17.73 -11.26
CA MET A 211 -2.00 -18.68 -10.17
C MET A 211 -2.96 -19.86 -10.26
N THR A 212 -2.46 -21.05 -9.97
CA THR A 212 -3.33 -22.20 -9.72
C THR A 212 -3.81 -22.10 -8.28
N LEU A 213 -5.12 -22.26 -8.01
CA LEU A 213 -5.68 -22.19 -6.66
C LEU A 213 -6.42 -23.48 -6.28
N PRO A 214 -6.38 -23.91 -5.00
CA PRO A 214 -7.12 -25.09 -4.54
C PRO A 214 -8.59 -24.75 -4.32
N LEU A 215 -9.38 -24.75 -5.40
CA LEU A 215 -10.80 -24.35 -5.37
C LEU A 215 -11.63 -25.17 -4.37
N ASN A 216 -11.34 -26.46 -4.18
CA ASN A 216 -12.03 -27.28 -3.20
C ASN A 216 -11.86 -26.75 -1.78
N THR A 217 -10.67 -26.27 -1.40
CA THR A 217 -10.42 -25.64 -0.09
C THR A 217 -11.18 -24.31 0.02
N ILE A 218 -11.16 -23.50 -1.04
CA ILE A 218 -11.87 -22.21 -1.09
C ILE A 218 -13.37 -22.43 -0.90
N VAL A 219 -13.96 -23.40 -1.60
CA VAL A 219 -15.38 -23.76 -1.50
C VAL A 219 -15.68 -24.36 -0.12
N ALA A 220 -14.91 -25.33 0.34
CA ALA A 220 -15.17 -26.03 1.61
C ALA A 220 -15.03 -25.13 2.84
N LYS A 221 -14.19 -24.09 2.78
CA LYS A 221 -14.03 -23.09 3.85
C LYS A 221 -14.81 -21.81 3.56
N GLU A 222 -15.53 -21.73 2.44
CA GLU A 222 -16.36 -20.59 2.03
C GLU A 222 -15.60 -19.25 2.10
N PHE A 223 -14.37 -19.19 1.56
CA PHE A 223 -13.57 -17.98 1.61
C PHE A 223 -14.11 -16.86 0.70
N ASP A 224 -14.04 -15.63 1.20
CA ASP A 224 -14.24 -14.43 0.38
C ASP A 224 -12.90 -13.98 -0.20
N LEU A 225 -12.63 -14.32 -1.46
CA LEU A 225 -11.45 -13.85 -2.19
C LEU A 225 -11.75 -12.51 -2.89
N ARG A 226 -11.04 -11.45 -2.48
CA ARG A 226 -11.26 -10.07 -2.92
C ARG A 226 -9.95 -9.47 -3.44
N GLY A 227 -9.93 -8.92 -4.66
CA GLY A 227 -8.76 -8.17 -5.15
C GLY A 227 -8.80 -6.70 -4.71
N ALA A 228 -7.68 -6.09 -4.34
CA ALA A 228 -7.56 -4.66 -4.04
C ALA A 228 -6.71 -3.97 -5.12
N PHE A 229 -7.23 -2.90 -5.74
CA PHE A 229 -6.57 -2.23 -6.85
C PHE A 229 -6.49 -0.73 -6.64
N ARG A 230 -5.25 -0.25 -6.44
CA ARG A 230 -4.94 1.17 -6.19
C ARG A 230 -5.80 1.71 -5.05
N PHE A 231 -6.38 2.90 -5.22
CA PHE A 231 -7.21 3.64 -4.26
C PHE A 231 -7.82 4.86 -4.98
N HIS A 232 -8.71 5.58 -4.30
CA HIS A 232 -9.05 6.94 -4.70
C HIS A 232 -9.31 7.85 -3.49
N GLU A 233 -10.38 7.60 -2.76
CA GLU A 233 -10.77 8.38 -1.57
C GLU A 233 -9.77 8.22 -0.42
N GLU A 234 -9.07 7.09 -0.35
CA GLU A 234 -8.10 6.78 0.69
C GLU A 234 -6.87 7.70 0.65
N PHE A 235 -6.61 8.40 -0.46
CA PHE A 235 -5.51 9.37 -0.52
C PHE A 235 -5.70 10.56 0.42
N ALA A 236 -6.91 11.10 0.49
CA ALA A 236 -7.23 12.14 1.44
C ALA A 236 -7.06 11.64 2.88
N MET A 237 -7.51 10.40 3.14
CA MET A 237 -7.39 9.77 4.46
C MET A 237 -5.92 9.52 4.84
N ALA A 238 -5.09 9.05 3.91
CA ALA A 238 -3.67 8.81 4.14
C ALA A 238 -2.96 10.10 4.58
N VAL A 239 -3.17 11.19 3.84
CA VAL A 239 -2.60 12.49 4.17
C VAL A 239 -3.10 13.00 5.52
N GLU A 240 -4.39 12.84 5.82
CA GLU A 240 -4.94 13.23 7.12
C GLU A 240 -4.36 12.43 8.29
N LEU A 241 -4.19 11.11 8.14
CA LEU A 241 -3.58 10.26 9.15
C LEU A 241 -2.12 10.63 9.40
N LEU A 242 -1.36 10.93 8.34
CA LEU A 242 0.01 11.41 8.43
C LEU A 242 0.06 12.77 9.14
N ASN A 243 -0.73 13.74 8.70
CA ASN A 243 -0.75 15.09 9.28
C ASN A 243 -1.08 15.09 10.77
N LYS A 244 -1.93 14.16 11.22
CA LYS A 244 -2.32 14.00 12.63
C LYS A 244 -1.34 13.13 13.43
N GLY A 245 -0.28 12.59 12.82
CA GLY A 245 0.66 11.68 13.46
C GLY A 245 0.00 10.39 13.96
N LEU A 246 -1.11 9.96 13.34
CA LEU A 246 -1.88 8.78 13.76
C LEU A 246 -1.29 7.47 13.24
N VAL A 247 -0.35 7.59 12.29
CA VAL A 247 0.44 6.51 11.71
C VAL A 247 1.86 7.01 11.52
N ASP A 248 2.85 6.13 11.71
CA ASP A 248 4.25 6.44 11.46
C ASP A 248 4.78 5.59 10.30
N VAL A 249 5.12 6.25 9.19
CA VAL A 249 5.66 5.63 7.99
C VAL A 249 7.18 5.81 7.87
N LYS A 250 7.78 6.66 8.72
CA LYS A 250 9.20 7.01 8.66
C LYS A 250 10.13 5.79 8.78
N PRO A 251 9.84 4.76 9.59
CA PRO A 251 10.68 3.55 9.66
C PRO A 251 10.83 2.81 8.33
N LEU A 252 9.95 3.06 7.36
CA LEU A 252 9.97 2.41 6.04
C LEU A 252 10.86 3.15 5.03
N ILE A 253 11.26 4.39 5.29
CA ILE A 253 12.18 5.15 4.45
C ILE A 253 13.61 4.67 4.74
N SER A 254 14.20 3.93 3.80
CA SER A 254 15.54 3.37 3.94
C SER A 254 16.62 4.33 3.47
N ALA A 255 16.36 5.10 2.41
CA ALA A 255 17.29 6.07 1.88
C ALA A 255 16.58 7.15 1.08
N THR A 256 17.16 8.35 1.08
CA THR A 256 16.84 9.44 0.16
C THR A 256 18.11 9.76 -0.62
N LEU A 257 18.01 9.76 -1.94
CA LEU A 257 19.12 10.06 -2.84
C LEU A 257 18.74 11.21 -3.77
N PRO A 258 19.69 12.07 -4.18
CA PRO A 258 19.41 13.09 -5.18
C PRO A 258 18.97 12.43 -6.50
N PHE A 259 18.07 13.07 -7.25
CA PHE A 259 17.54 12.53 -8.52
C PHE A 259 18.64 12.27 -9.56
N ARG A 260 19.76 12.98 -9.45
CA ARG A 260 20.98 12.79 -10.25
C ARG A 260 21.59 11.40 -10.08
N ASP A 261 21.38 10.78 -8.92
CA ASP A 261 21.82 9.41 -8.59
C ASP A 261 20.73 8.36 -8.86
N SER A 262 19.76 8.65 -9.73
CA SER A 262 18.62 7.75 -10.00
C SER A 262 19.02 6.31 -10.27
N GLY A 263 20.07 6.06 -11.07
CA GLY A 263 20.57 4.70 -11.32
C GLY A 263 20.93 3.93 -10.04
N ARG A 264 21.62 4.59 -9.10
CA ARG A 264 21.96 4.01 -7.80
C ARG A 264 20.72 3.84 -6.92
N ALA A 265 19.82 4.81 -6.92
CA ALA A 265 18.58 4.74 -6.15
C ALA A 265 17.70 3.57 -6.60
N PHE A 266 17.54 3.34 -7.91
CA PHE A 266 16.80 2.21 -8.45
C PHE A 266 17.48 0.87 -8.15
N ALA A 267 18.82 0.79 -8.23
CA ALA A 267 19.55 -0.41 -7.84
C ALA A 267 19.34 -0.76 -6.34
N LEU A 268 19.41 0.25 -5.46
CA LEU A 268 19.14 0.07 -4.03
C LEU A 268 17.68 -0.32 -3.78
N ALA A 269 16.72 0.31 -4.46
CA ALA A 269 15.30 0.01 -4.31
C ALA A 269 14.95 -1.43 -4.77
N ALA A 270 15.71 -1.99 -5.70
CA ALA A 270 15.55 -3.36 -6.16
C ALA A 270 16.13 -4.40 -5.16
N ASP A 271 17.08 -4.01 -4.30
CA ASP A 271 17.69 -4.89 -3.32
C ASP A 271 16.86 -4.96 -2.02
N ARG A 272 16.00 -5.98 -1.97
CA ARG A 272 15.11 -6.27 -0.83
C ARG A 272 15.83 -6.70 0.44
N SER A 273 17.14 -6.93 0.40
CA SER A 273 17.96 -7.19 1.60
C SER A 273 18.43 -5.90 2.28
N GLN A 274 18.35 -4.77 1.58
CA GLN A 274 18.89 -3.48 2.03
C GLN A 274 17.84 -2.39 2.15
N ALA A 275 16.76 -2.43 1.36
CA ALA A 275 15.81 -1.33 1.29
C ALA A 275 14.34 -1.76 1.35
N MET A 276 13.56 -0.93 2.05
CA MET A 276 12.10 -0.90 2.03
C MET A 276 11.65 0.16 1.01
N LYS A 277 11.80 1.44 1.35
CA LYS A 277 11.45 2.56 0.47
C LYS A 277 12.68 3.43 0.21
N VAL A 278 12.95 3.69 -1.06
CA VAL A 278 13.99 4.63 -1.51
C VAL A 278 13.29 5.82 -2.15
N LEU A 279 13.69 7.03 -1.74
CA LEU A 279 13.17 8.29 -2.24
C LEU A 279 14.19 8.97 -3.15
N LEU A 280 13.68 9.66 -4.16
CA LEU A 280 14.45 10.59 -4.98
C LEU A 280 14.13 12.02 -4.54
N ASP A 281 15.17 12.77 -4.23
CA ASP A 281 15.12 14.19 -3.90
C ASP A 281 15.37 15.03 -5.15
N PHE A 282 14.56 16.06 -5.38
CA PHE A 282 14.57 16.89 -6.59
C PHE A 282 15.06 18.34 -6.36
N ASP A 283 15.63 18.59 -5.18
CA ASP A 283 16.12 19.87 -4.63
C ASP A 283 15.01 20.85 -4.18
#